data_AF-A0A673W6T9-F1
#
_entry.id   AF-A0A673W6T9-F1
#
_cell.length_a   1.000
_cell.length_b   1.000
_cell.length_c   1.000
_cell.angle_alpha   90.00
_cell.angle_beta   90.00
_cell.angle_gamma   90.00
#
_symmetry.space_group_name_H-M   'P 1'
#
loop_
_entity.id
_entity.type
_entity.pdbx_description
1 polymer ?
#
loop_
_entity_poly.entity_id
_entity_poly.type
_entity_poly.pdbx_seq_one_letter_code
_entity_poly.pdbx_strand_id
1 'polypeptide(L)'
;PISLGKGAVESGFSNNKVLNIRYPLHRACMDGDVGALCSLLQCTTNLADLITEDSFNGWIPIHWAAHFGKLECVFRLVQVGCEVNAMTTRFAQTPAHIAAFGGHPECVLWLLQAGADINRRVDCLTMASKSQH
;
A
#
# COMPACT_ATOMS: atom_id res chain seq x y z
N PRO A 1 -8.39 13.86 -35.32
CA PRO A 1 -9.39 13.04 -34.58
C PRO A 1 -8.70 12.16 -33.53
N ILE A 2 -8.57 12.72 -32.32
CA ILE A 2 -8.03 12.04 -31.14
C ILE A 2 -9.24 11.53 -30.35
N SER A 3 -9.52 10.24 -30.45
CA SER A 3 -10.54 9.57 -29.63
C SER A 3 -9.84 8.95 -28.43
N LEU A 4 -9.87 9.64 -27.29
CA LEU A 4 -9.51 9.09 -25.98
C LEU A 4 -10.48 7.94 -25.66
N GLY A 5 -9.98 6.71 -25.74
CA GLY A 5 -10.70 5.51 -25.34
C GLY A 5 -10.88 5.49 -23.82
N LYS A 6 -12.10 5.78 -23.37
CA LYS A 6 -12.61 5.43 -22.04
C LYS A 6 -12.46 3.91 -21.85
N GLY A 7 -11.71 3.52 -20.82
CA GLY A 7 -11.61 2.15 -20.33
C GLY A 7 -11.80 2.10 -18.83
N ALA A 8 -12.89 2.69 -18.31
CA ALA A 8 -13.34 2.42 -16.95
C ALA A 8 -14.17 1.14 -17.01
N VAL A 9 -13.54 0.01 -16.66
CA VAL A 9 -14.23 -1.28 -16.54
C VAL A 9 -14.79 -1.37 -15.13
N GLU A 10 -16.11 -1.27 -15.03
CA GLU A 10 -16.88 -1.56 -13.83
C GLU A 10 -16.79 -3.06 -13.51
N SER A 11 -16.42 -3.41 -12.27
CA SER A 11 -16.69 -4.74 -11.71
C SER A 11 -17.43 -4.57 -10.38
N GLY A 12 -18.74 -4.79 -10.42
CA GLY A 12 -19.74 -4.55 -9.39
C GLY A 12 -19.79 -5.56 -8.24
N PHE A 13 -18.69 -5.68 -7.49
CA PHE A 13 -18.76 -5.87 -6.05
C PHE A 13 -17.88 -4.77 -5.47
N SER A 14 -18.45 -3.77 -4.79
CA SER A 14 -17.66 -2.64 -4.31
C SER A 14 -16.55 -3.15 -3.40
N ASN A 15 -15.33 -3.28 -3.94
CA ASN A 15 -14.12 -3.73 -3.23
C ASN A 15 -13.95 -2.98 -1.90
N ASN A 16 -14.43 -1.73 -1.88
CA ASN A 16 -14.51 -0.85 -0.74
C ASN A 16 -15.29 -1.43 0.46
N LYS A 17 -16.36 -2.23 0.27
CA LYS A 17 -17.17 -2.82 1.35
C LYS A 17 -16.48 -4.00 2.03
N VAL A 18 -15.76 -4.84 1.28
CA VAL A 18 -14.98 -5.95 1.84
C VAL A 18 -13.73 -5.43 2.56
N LEU A 19 -13.07 -4.40 2.00
CA LEU A 19 -12.01 -3.67 2.69
C LEU A 19 -12.51 -3.09 4.03
N ASN A 20 -13.74 -2.57 4.07
CA ASN A 20 -14.32 -1.96 5.26
C ASN A 20 -14.51 -2.93 6.45
N ILE A 21 -14.92 -4.16 6.18
CA ILE A 21 -15.27 -5.13 7.23
C ILE A 21 -14.04 -5.90 7.70
N ARG A 22 -13.10 -6.21 6.80
CA ARG A 22 -11.99 -7.12 7.06
C ARG A 22 -10.64 -6.41 7.26
N TYR A 23 -10.49 -5.19 6.77
CA TYR A 23 -9.22 -4.49 6.68
C TYR A 23 -9.34 -3.00 7.10
N PRO A 24 -9.68 -2.72 8.37
CA PRO A 24 -9.94 -1.36 8.83
C PRO A 24 -8.71 -0.44 8.74
N LEU A 25 -7.49 -0.96 8.94
CA LEU A 25 -6.25 -0.21 8.76
C LEU A 25 -6.03 0.23 7.31
N HIS A 26 -6.27 -0.67 6.35
CA HIS A 26 -6.16 -0.36 4.92
C HIS A 26 -7.12 0.75 4.53
N ARG A 27 -8.35 0.73 5.07
CA ARG A 27 -9.33 1.79 4.84
C ARG A 27 -8.87 3.13 5.42
N ALA A 28 -8.43 3.17 6.68
CA ALA A 28 -7.94 4.41 7.28
C ALA A 28 -6.80 5.02 6.46
N CYS A 29 -5.91 4.17 5.93
CA CYS A 29 -4.81 4.56 5.05
C CYS A 29 -5.25 5.01 3.65
N MET A 30 -6.31 4.44 3.10
CA MET A 30 -6.91 4.86 1.83
C MET A 30 -7.57 6.23 1.96
N ASP A 31 -8.41 6.39 2.98
CA ASP A 31 -9.18 7.60 3.25
C ASP A 31 -8.26 8.73 3.76
N GLY A 32 -7.11 8.39 4.37
CA GLY A 32 -6.21 9.33 5.02
C GLY A 32 -6.70 9.75 6.41
N ASP A 33 -7.57 8.96 7.02
CA ASP A 33 -8.09 9.20 8.36
C ASP A 33 -7.05 8.82 9.41
N VAL A 34 -6.20 9.80 9.75
CA VAL A 34 -5.13 9.65 10.74
C VAL A 34 -5.72 9.38 12.13
N GLY A 35 -6.90 9.93 12.45
CA GLY A 35 -7.54 9.71 13.75
C GLY A 35 -7.95 8.26 13.91
N ALA A 36 -8.69 7.73 12.94
CA ALA A 36 -9.06 6.31 12.92
C ALA A 36 -7.82 5.41 12.87
N LEU A 37 -6.81 5.75 12.07
CA LEU A 37 -5.55 5.02 12.02
C LEU A 37 -4.89 4.94 13.41
N CYS A 38 -4.71 6.07 14.09
CA CYS A 38 -4.10 6.11 15.41
C CYS A 38 -4.92 5.32 16.45
N SER A 39 -6.25 5.43 16.44
CA SER A 39 -7.10 4.64 17.32
C SER A 39 -6.97 3.14 17.06
N LEU A 40 -6.95 2.72 15.80
CA LEU A 40 -6.77 1.32 15.42
C LEU A 40 -5.38 0.82 15.84
N LEU A 41 -4.31 1.59 15.61
CA LEU A 41 -2.95 1.24 16.02
C LEU A 41 -2.78 1.16 17.54
N GLN A 42 -3.48 2.00 18.31
CA GLN A 42 -3.47 1.94 19.78
C GLN A 42 -4.23 0.71 20.32
N CYS A 43 -5.29 0.28 19.63
CA CYS A 43 -6.06 -0.91 19.99
C CYS A 43 -5.45 -2.22 19.44
N THR A 44 -4.59 -2.14 18.44
CA THR A 44 -3.92 -3.30 17.83
C THR A 44 -2.92 -3.88 18.83
N THR A 45 -3.18 -5.10 19.28
CA THR A 45 -2.25 -5.89 20.12
C THR A 45 -1.34 -6.79 19.27
N ASN A 46 -1.59 -6.86 17.95
CA ASN A 46 -0.91 -7.76 17.04
C ASN A 46 -0.30 -6.99 15.85
N LEU A 47 1.03 -6.98 15.77
CA LEU A 47 1.77 -6.42 14.63
C LEU A 47 1.44 -7.11 13.30
N ALA A 48 0.79 -8.27 13.32
CA ALA A 48 0.33 -8.96 12.11
C ALA A 48 -0.61 -8.09 11.25
N ASP A 49 -1.40 -7.19 11.85
CA ASP A 49 -2.33 -6.34 11.08
C ASP A 49 -1.58 -5.33 10.19
N LEU A 50 -0.36 -4.94 10.57
CA LEU A 50 0.51 -4.04 9.82
C LEU A 50 1.10 -4.69 8.56
N ILE A 51 1.18 -6.01 8.53
CA ILE A 51 1.73 -6.80 7.41
C ILE A 51 0.66 -7.64 6.71
N THR A 52 -0.60 -7.50 7.12
CA THR A 52 -1.70 -8.26 6.52
C THR A 52 -1.99 -7.71 5.14
N GLU A 53 -1.84 -8.56 4.13
CA GLU A 53 -2.17 -8.22 2.75
C GLU A 53 -3.68 -8.35 2.50
N ASP A 54 -4.26 -7.39 1.79
CA ASP A 54 -5.60 -7.54 1.27
C ASP A 54 -5.64 -8.63 0.17
N SER A 55 -6.83 -9.20 -0.06
CA SER A 55 -7.04 -10.23 -1.08
C SER A 55 -7.07 -9.70 -2.51
N PHE A 56 -7.16 -8.39 -2.70
CA PHE A 56 -7.48 -7.77 -3.99
C PHE A 56 -6.21 -7.43 -4.77
N ASN A 57 -5.29 -6.75 -4.10
CA ASN A 57 -4.04 -6.21 -4.60
C ASN A 57 -2.82 -6.90 -3.96
N GLY A 58 -2.98 -7.62 -2.85
CA GLY A 58 -1.85 -8.13 -2.08
C GLY A 58 -1.09 -7.00 -1.39
N TRP A 59 -1.83 -5.98 -0.94
CA TRP A 59 -1.27 -4.76 -0.37
C TRP A 59 -1.48 -4.73 1.15
N ILE A 60 -0.44 -4.33 1.87
CA ILE A 60 -0.51 -4.02 3.30
C ILE A 60 -0.88 -2.53 3.49
N PRO A 61 -1.21 -2.08 4.71
CA PRO A 61 -1.69 -0.71 4.94
C PRO A 61 -0.76 0.40 4.40
N ILE A 62 0.56 0.24 4.51
CA ILE A 62 1.52 1.25 4.03
C ILE A 62 1.51 1.40 2.50
N HIS A 63 1.20 0.33 1.75
CA HIS A 63 1.03 0.40 0.29
C HIS A 63 -0.20 1.23 -0.08
N TRP A 64 -1.31 1.09 0.66
CA TRP A 64 -2.49 1.94 0.47
C TRP A 64 -2.19 3.41 0.78
N ALA A 65 -1.57 3.69 1.93
CA ALA A 65 -1.19 5.06 2.28
C ALA A 65 -0.27 5.69 1.23
N ALA A 66 0.71 4.93 0.72
CA ALA A 66 1.60 5.37 -0.34
C ALA A 66 0.86 5.63 -1.66
N HIS A 67 -0.01 4.72 -2.09
CA HIS A 67 -0.74 4.83 -3.36
C HIS A 67 -1.66 6.05 -3.43
N PHE A 68 -2.24 6.45 -2.29
CA PHE A 68 -3.15 7.59 -2.19
C PHE A 68 -2.48 8.86 -1.64
N GLY A 69 -1.16 8.84 -1.45
CA GLY A 69 -0.39 10.02 -1.04
C GLY A 69 -0.66 10.47 0.40
N LYS A 70 -1.10 9.56 1.27
CA LYS A 70 -1.40 9.86 2.67
C LYS A 70 -0.12 9.86 3.51
N LEU A 71 0.70 10.89 3.33
CA LEU A 71 2.03 11.00 3.95
C LEU A 71 1.99 10.81 5.48
N GLU A 72 1.05 11.44 6.17
CA GLU A 72 0.93 11.30 7.62
C GLU A 72 0.61 9.84 8.02
N CYS A 73 -0.22 9.13 7.25
CA CYS A 73 -0.47 7.70 7.49
C CYS A 73 0.79 6.86 7.25
N VAL A 74 1.55 7.13 6.19
CA VAL A 74 2.85 6.48 5.92
C VAL A 74 3.79 6.67 7.10
N PHE A 75 3.93 7.92 7.57
CA PHE A 75 4.75 8.29 8.72
C PHE A 75 4.35 7.49 9.97
N ARG A 76 3.06 7.49 10.33
CA ARG A 76 2.57 6.78 11.54
C ARG A 76 2.80 5.28 11.46
N LEU A 77 2.57 4.66 10.31
CA LEU A 77 2.80 3.23 10.10
C LEU A 77 4.27 2.86 10.30
N VAL A 78 5.19 3.66 9.76
CA VAL A 78 6.64 3.43 9.96
C VAL A 78 7.03 3.64 11.43
N GLN A 79 6.46 4.62 12.12
CA GLN A 79 6.73 4.84 13.56
C GLN A 79 6.33 3.65 14.44
N VAL A 80 5.29 2.90 14.08
CA VAL A 80 4.87 1.70 14.82
C VAL A 80 5.56 0.42 14.34
N GLY A 81 6.54 0.53 13.45
CA GLY A 81 7.40 -0.58 13.04
C GLY A 81 7.04 -1.24 11.71
N CYS A 82 6.21 -0.63 10.85
CA CYS A 82 6.08 -1.12 9.48
C CYS A 82 7.43 -1.05 8.74
N GLU A 83 7.77 -2.12 8.03
CA GLU A 83 8.96 -2.16 7.20
C GLU A 83 8.82 -1.19 6.00
N VAL A 84 9.70 -0.19 5.95
CA VAL A 84 9.74 0.84 4.89
C VAL A 84 9.93 0.23 3.49
N ASN A 85 10.60 -0.93 3.43
CA ASN A 85 10.90 -1.66 2.20
C ASN A 85 10.04 -2.93 2.01
N ALA A 86 8.91 -3.04 2.73
CA ALA A 86 7.96 -4.13 2.55
C ALA A 86 7.60 -4.27 1.06
N MET A 87 7.60 -5.50 0.53
CA MET A 87 7.29 -5.72 -0.88
C MET A 87 5.93 -6.36 -1.03
N THR A 88 5.13 -5.88 -1.98
CA THR A 88 3.89 -6.58 -2.38
C THR A 88 4.21 -7.97 -2.89
N THR A 89 3.41 -8.97 -2.56
CA THR A 89 3.55 -10.33 -3.11
C THR A 89 3.39 -10.41 -4.63
N ARG A 90 2.53 -9.57 -5.22
CA ARG A 90 2.17 -9.66 -6.65
C ARG A 90 3.16 -9.03 -7.61
N PHE A 91 3.77 -7.91 -7.26
CA PHE A 91 4.62 -7.16 -8.20
C PHE A 91 5.99 -6.80 -7.61
N ALA A 92 6.32 -7.32 -6.43
CA ALA A 92 7.54 -7.00 -5.70
C ALA A 92 7.80 -5.48 -5.55
N GLN A 93 6.73 -4.68 -5.45
CA GLN A 93 6.83 -3.23 -5.32
C GLN A 93 6.92 -2.82 -3.85
N THR A 94 7.78 -1.85 -3.56
CA THR A 94 7.87 -1.21 -2.22
C THR A 94 6.89 -0.03 -2.12
N PRO A 95 6.60 0.48 -0.91
CA PRO A 95 5.83 1.71 -0.72
C PRO A 95 6.34 2.88 -1.59
N ALA A 96 7.66 3.02 -1.74
CA ALA A 96 8.24 4.10 -2.55
C ALA A 96 7.90 3.95 -4.04
N HIS A 97 7.95 2.72 -4.59
CA HIS A 97 7.52 2.44 -5.95
C HIS A 97 6.03 2.78 -6.16
N ILE A 98 5.19 2.41 -5.19
CA ILE A 98 3.74 2.63 -5.26
C ILE A 98 3.41 4.13 -5.14
N ALA A 99 4.08 4.87 -4.26
CA ALA A 99 3.93 6.32 -4.15
C ALA A 99 4.37 7.04 -5.43
N ALA A 100 5.47 6.59 -6.06
CA ALA A 100 5.92 7.13 -7.34
C ALA A 100 4.90 6.85 -8.46
N PHE A 101 4.35 5.63 -8.52
CA PHE A 101 3.29 5.27 -9.46
C PHE A 101 2.01 6.09 -9.26
N GLY A 102 1.64 6.38 -8.00
CA GLY A 102 0.51 7.25 -7.65
C GLY A 102 0.75 8.75 -7.87
N GLY A 103 1.99 9.16 -8.19
CA GLY A 103 2.34 10.56 -8.41
C GLY A 103 2.44 11.39 -7.12
N HIS A 104 2.92 10.78 -6.03
CA HIS A 104 3.01 11.40 -4.70
C HIS A 104 4.47 11.64 -4.29
N PRO A 105 5.13 12.69 -4.83
CA PRO A 105 6.56 12.93 -4.64
C PRO A 105 6.92 13.21 -3.17
N GLU A 106 6.03 13.80 -2.37
CA GLU A 106 6.24 14.04 -0.94
C GLU A 106 6.36 12.72 -0.17
N CYS A 107 5.50 11.74 -0.48
CA CYS A 107 5.59 10.40 0.07
C CYS A 107 6.89 9.70 -0.35
N VAL A 108 7.27 9.80 -1.62
CA VAL A 108 8.52 9.23 -2.13
C VAL A 108 9.71 9.83 -1.39
N LEU A 109 9.80 11.16 -1.31
CA LEU A 109 10.91 11.85 -0.67
C LEU A 109 11.02 11.46 0.81
N TRP A 110 9.89 11.42 1.53
CA TRP A 110 9.89 11.03 2.92
C TRP A 110 10.31 9.57 3.12
N LEU A 111 9.81 8.65 2.30
CA LEU A 111 10.19 7.23 2.33
C LEU A 111 11.69 7.05 2.08
N LEU A 112 12.27 7.79 1.13
CA LEU A 112 13.71 7.78 0.87
C LEU A 112 14.51 8.27 2.09
N GLN A 113 14.06 9.34 2.74
CA GLN A 113 14.67 9.84 3.98
C GLN A 113 14.55 8.82 5.13
N ALA A 114 13.47 8.02 5.14
CA ALA A 114 13.26 6.93 6.08
C ALA A 114 14.05 5.64 5.73
N GLY A 115 14.89 5.65 4.70
CA GLY A 115 15.73 4.51 4.31
C GLY A 115 15.11 3.57 3.28
N ALA A 116 14.11 4.02 2.51
CA ALA A 116 13.60 3.25 1.38
C ALA A 116 14.67 3.07 0.29
N ASP A 117 14.81 1.85 -0.21
CA ASP A 117 15.68 1.53 -1.34
C ASP A 117 14.87 1.56 -2.64
N ILE A 118 15.07 2.63 -3.43
CA ILE A 118 14.42 2.79 -4.74
C ILE A 118 15.03 1.90 -5.82
N ASN A 119 16.24 1.39 -5.61
CA ASN A 119 16.89 0.47 -6.54
C ASN A 119 16.56 -0.99 -6.20
N ARG A 120 15.75 -1.23 -5.18
CA ARG A 120 15.29 -2.57 -4.83
C ARG A 120 14.51 -3.13 -6.01
N ARG A 121 15.15 -4.09 -6.68
CA ARG A 121 14.75 -4.58 -7.98
C ARG A 121 13.33 -5.13 -7.99
N VAL A 122 12.48 -4.50 -8.81
CA VAL A 122 11.25 -5.08 -9.35
C VAL A 122 11.62 -6.01 -10.50
N ASP A 123 12.33 -7.10 -10.20
CA ASP A 123 12.69 -8.06 -11.22
C ASP A 123 11.42 -8.78 -11.69
N CYS A 124 11.00 -8.53 -12.93
CA CYS A 124 9.96 -9.33 -13.59
C CYS A 124 10.30 -10.84 -13.60
N LEU A 125 11.58 -11.19 -13.41
CA LEU A 125 12.09 -12.55 -13.30
C LEU A 125 11.78 -13.26 -11.97
N THR A 126 11.57 -12.55 -10.85
CA THR A 126 11.24 -13.21 -9.57
C THR A 126 9.82 -13.80 -9.55
N MET A 127 8.98 -13.43 -10.52
CA MET A 127 7.65 -14.00 -10.74
C MET A 127 7.70 -15.44 -11.27
N ALA A 128 8.77 -15.81 -11.98
CA ALA A 128 8.90 -17.13 -12.60
C ALA A 128 9.39 -18.22 -11.61
N SER A 129 9.99 -17.84 -10.48
CA SER A 129 10.56 -18.80 -9.52
C SER A 129 9.59 -19.26 -8.43
N LYS A 130 8.38 -18.70 -8.33
CA LYS A 130 7.35 -19.14 -7.35
C LYS A 130 6.28 -20.06 -7.94
N SER A 131 6.35 -20.41 -9.24
CA SER A 131 5.44 -21.38 -9.87
C SER A 131 5.99 -22.82 -9.89
N GLN A 132 7.00 -23.12 -9.07
CA GLN A 132 7.54 -24.47 -8.91
C GLN A 132 7.48 -24.87 -7.43
N HIS A 133 6.27 -25.11 -6.92
CA HIS A 133 6.00 -26.08 -5.85
C HIS A 133 4.53 -26.46 -5.85
#